data_AF-A0A2B8SSC6-F1
#
_entry.id   AF-A0A2B8SSC6-F1
#
_cell.length_a   1.000
_cell.length_b   1.000
_cell.length_c   1.000
_cell.angle_alpha   90.00
_cell.angle_beta   90.00
_cell.angle_gamma   90.00
#
_symmetry.space_group_name_H-M   'P 1'
#
loop_
_entity.id
_entity.type
_entity.pdbx_description
1 polymer ?
#
loop_
_entity_poly.entity_id
_entity_poly.type
_entity_poly.pdbx_seq_one_letter_code
_entity_poly.pdbx_strand_id
1 'polypeptide(L)'
;MKRFLKIFAVLFITFVVIILVAIVFNKNYHTKFESLNETDQRMLQELSTIYKNFEESSDKLWDGKYHFEKKPLILIRTNKDGGMIRKEAYAINVKQIEDSVFAKEIQVPKSLHLPKVYRLSRFDLGTLSTWFPSNFGAVDISNNQIFYLKYYPKMFSNPDLYFDFPSFLLHESFHAYKQKDWTYDANGGEYIDDYPVKKENYALMGLEFKLLDRAMMDNNPETLKQVLYDWTIVRNYRYKKWPQLVGETKAEAIEGSARYLEYRYSKLTGGTLMVLAKKEKPYHVTFMEAFNFIANGQAESPSFLERDIRYETGSALELIMDKANVPWKEAIEDSSTKRGKTQYEILNEYFKINDPSINESRIKEIKESNNYEILLEQGRKLVGISSSVGQ
;
A
#
# COMPACT_ATOMS: atom_id res chain seq x y z
N MET A 1 -6.59 52.02 -16.62
CA MET A 1 -5.73 51.19 -17.49
C MET A 1 -4.22 51.32 -17.19
N LYS A 2 -3.57 52.50 -17.35
CA LYS A 2 -2.11 52.66 -17.12
C LYS A 2 -1.62 52.31 -15.70
N ARG A 3 -2.41 52.60 -14.66
CA ARG A 3 -2.08 52.26 -13.26
C ARG A 3 -2.15 50.76 -12.98
N PHE A 4 -3.12 50.07 -13.59
CA PHE A 4 -3.30 48.62 -13.48
C PHE A 4 -2.17 47.86 -14.18
N LEU A 5 -1.78 48.28 -15.37
CA LEU A 5 -0.61 47.75 -16.09
C LEU A 5 0.70 47.94 -15.31
N LYS A 6 0.90 49.10 -14.66
CA LYS A 6 2.06 49.33 -13.79
C LYS A 6 2.07 48.40 -12.57
N ILE A 7 0.93 48.20 -11.91
CA ILE A 7 0.82 47.27 -10.78
C ILE A 7 1.13 45.85 -11.23
N PHE A 8 0.55 45.43 -12.35
CA PHE A 8 0.81 44.10 -12.91
C PHE A 8 2.29 43.90 -13.28
N ALA A 9 2.93 44.89 -13.91
CA ALA A 9 4.35 44.84 -14.24
C ALA A 9 5.24 44.74 -12.99
N VAL A 10 4.93 45.51 -11.94
CA VAL A 10 5.67 45.44 -10.66
C VAL A 10 5.52 44.06 -10.01
N LEU A 11 4.31 43.50 -9.99
CA LEU A 11 4.08 42.15 -9.47
C LEU A 11 4.82 41.09 -10.27
N PHE A 12 4.80 41.18 -11.60
CA PHE A 12 5.51 40.26 -12.48
C PHE A 12 7.03 40.31 -12.26
N ILE A 13 7.62 41.51 -12.23
CA ILE A 13 9.06 41.68 -11.97
C ILE A 13 9.43 41.12 -10.60
N THR A 14 8.62 41.41 -9.58
CA THR A 14 8.85 40.90 -8.22
C THR A 14 8.83 39.37 -8.21
N PHE A 15 7.88 38.75 -8.89
CA PHE A 15 7.78 37.29 -9.00
C PHE A 15 8.98 36.68 -9.73
N VAL A 16 9.44 37.27 -10.84
CA VAL A 16 10.64 36.82 -11.56
C VAL A 16 11.88 36.90 -10.67
N VAL A 17 12.04 38.00 -9.92
CA VAL A 17 13.16 38.16 -8.96
C VAL A 17 13.11 37.08 -7.88
N ILE A 18 11.92 36.76 -7.34
CA ILE A 18 11.76 35.68 -6.36
C ILE A 18 12.20 34.32 -6.93
N ILE A 19 11.82 34.01 -8.17
CA ILE A 19 12.24 32.76 -8.84
C ILE A 19 13.76 32.73 -9.00
N LEU A 20 14.36 33.80 -9.51
CA LEU A 20 15.81 33.88 -9.71
C LEU A 20 16.58 33.71 -8.41
N VAL A 21 16.15 34.37 -7.33
CA VAL A 21 16.73 34.22 -5.99
C VAL A 21 16.61 32.77 -5.51
N ALA A 22 15.45 32.12 -5.72
CA ALA A 22 15.26 30.72 -5.33
C ALA A 22 16.12 29.74 -6.15
N ILE A 23 16.40 30.03 -7.42
CA ILE A 23 17.34 29.26 -8.24
C ILE A 23 18.76 29.43 -7.68
N VAL A 24 19.21 30.66 -7.43
CA VAL A 24 20.55 30.95 -6.88
C VAL A 24 20.73 30.28 -5.52
N PHE A 25 19.72 30.37 -4.65
CA PHE A 25 19.73 29.69 -3.36
C PHE A 25 19.84 28.18 -3.51
N ASN A 26 19.04 27.58 -4.42
CA ASN A 26 19.11 26.14 -4.69
C ASN A 26 20.49 25.69 -5.21
N LYS A 27 21.23 26.54 -5.93
CA LYS A 27 22.55 26.18 -6.46
C LYS A 27 23.68 26.24 -5.43
N ASN A 28 23.52 27.00 -4.34
CA ASN A 28 24.60 27.33 -3.41
C ASN A 28 24.36 26.92 -1.95
N TYR A 29 23.11 26.89 -1.49
CA TYR A 29 22.79 26.56 -0.10
C TYR A 29 22.62 25.05 0.09
N HIS A 30 23.09 24.48 1.19
CA HIS A 30 22.81 23.08 1.55
C HIS A 30 23.09 22.06 0.42
N THR A 31 24.21 22.16 -0.29
CA THR A 31 24.53 21.31 -1.45
C THR A 31 25.28 20.02 -1.08
N LYS A 32 25.41 19.72 0.21
CA LYS A 32 26.05 18.52 0.75
C LYS A 32 25.12 17.85 1.75
N PHE A 33 25.16 16.53 1.85
CA PHE A 33 24.32 15.75 2.74
C PHE A 33 24.33 16.26 4.19
N GLU A 34 25.52 16.53 4.75
CA GLU A 34 25.70 16.95 6.15
C GLU A 34 25.08 18.32 6.44
N SER A 35 24.91 19.13 5.39
CA SER A 35 24.28 20.45 5.49
C SER A 35 22.75 20.39 5.31
N LEU A 36 22.16 19.25 4.94
CA LEU A 36 20.71 19.13 4.79
C LEU A 36 20.00 19.17 6.14
N ASN A 37 18.70 19.45 6.13
CA ASN A 37 17.88 19.33 7.33
C ASN A 37 17.84 17.86 7.80
N GLU A 38 17.77 17.62 9.11
CA GLU A 38 17.72 16.26 9.68
C GLU A 38 16.62 15.38 9.07
N THR A 39 15.45 15.95 8.74
CA THR A 39 14.38 15.18 8.08
C THR A 39 14.79 14.70 6.69
N ASP A 40 15.53 15.53 5.94
CA ASP A 40 15.98 15.19 4.59
C ASP A 40 17.15 14.20 4.65
N GLN A 41 18.03 14.33 5.65
CA GLN A 41 19.08 13.34 5.92
C GLN A 41 18.49 11.97 6.23
N ARG A 42 17.50 11.92 7.16
CA ARG A 42 16.78 10.67 7.50
C ARG A 42 16.08 10.08 6.28
N MET A 43 15.40 10.91 5.50
CA MET A 43 14.75 10.47 4.26
C MET A 43 15.74 9.78 3.30
N LEU A 44 16.91 10.38 3.07
CA LEU A 44 17.93 9.78 2.19
C LEU A 44 18.57 8.51 2.79
N GLN A 45 18.70 8.43 4.11
CA GLN A 45 19.17 7.23 4.81
C GLN A 45 18.17 6.07 4.69
N GLU A 46 16.87 6.34 4.89
CA GLU A 46 15.81 5.34 4.68
C GLU A 46 15.74 4.92 3.22
N LEU A 47 15.80 5.87 2.27
CA LEU A 47 15.82 5.57 0.84
C LEU A 47 17.03 4.70 0.45
N SER A 48 18.21 4.99 1.01
CA SER A 48 19.41 4.17 0.84
C SER A 48 19.18 2.73 1.30
N THR A 49 18.56 2.56 2.47
CA THR A 49 18.25 1.23 3.02
C THR A 49 17.26 0.49 2.14
N ILE A 50 16.22 1.17 1.65
CA ILE A 50 15.27 0.61 0.70
C ILE A 50 15.98 0.15 -0.57
N TYR A 51 16.78 1.02 -1.20
CA TYR A 51 17.45 0.72 -2.47
C TYR A 51 18.38 -0.48 -2.33
N LYS A 52 19.19 -0.52 -1.28
CA LYS A 52 20.07 -1.65 -0.99
C LYS A 52 19.31 -2.97 -0.89
N ASN A 53 18.17 -3.00 -0.19
CA ASN A 53 17.37 -4.22 -0.05
C ASN A 53 16.75 -4.68 -1.38
N PHE A 54 16.38 -3.76 -2.27
CA PHE A 54 15.92 -4.14 -3.62
C PHE A 54 17.07 -4.65 -4.51
N GLU A 55 18.26 -4.06 -4.40
CA GLU A 55 19.44 -4.54 -5.13
C GLU A 55 19.85 -5.96 -4.69
N GLU A 56 19.84 -6.22 -3.37
CA GLU A 56 20.37 -7.45 -2.79
C GLU A 56 19.31 -8.56 -2.59
N SER A 57 18.02 -8.22 -2.58
CA SER A 57 16.95 -9.14 -2.15
C SER A 57 15.59 -8.84 -2.79
N SER A 58 15.56 -8.39 -4.05
CA SER A 58 14.32 -8.15 -4.81
C SER A 58 13.42 -9.40 -4.93
N ASP A 59 13.99 -10.60 -4.95
CA ASP A 59 13.27 -11.89 -4.91
C ASP A 59 12.55 -12.13 -3.57
N LYS A 60 13.10 -11.59 -2.48
CA LYS A 60 12.47 -11.63 -1.15
C LYS A 60 11.45 -10.51 -0.96
N LEU A 61 11.42 -9.50 -1.81
CA LEU A 61 10.45 -8.40 -1.74
C LEU A 61 9.26 -8.67 -2.68
N TRP A 62 9.53 -9.07 -3.93
CA TRP A 62 8.52 -9.44 -4.92
C TRP A 62 8.96 -10.65 -5.74
N ASP A 63 9.32 -10.49 -7.02
CA ASP A 63 9.59 -11.57 -8.00
C ASP A 63 11.04 -11.57 -8.55
N GLY A 64 11.92 -10.72 -7.99
CA GLY A 64 13.30 -10.55 -8.47
C GLY A 64 13.44 -9.77 -9.79
N LYS A 65 12.33 -9.48 -10.49
CA LYS A 65 12.30 -8.65 -11.71
C LYS A 65 11.86 -7.22 -11.40
N TYR A 66 11.07 -7.04 -10.35
CA TYR A 66 10.67 -5.73 -9.86
C TYR A 66 11.82 -5.02 -9.12
N HIS A 67 12.35 -3.98 -9.76
CA HIS A 67 13.44 -3.14 -9.27
C HIS A 67 12.96 -1.73 -8.98
N PHE A 68 12.53 -1.46 -7.75
CA PHE A 68 12.10 -0.14 -7.31
C PHE A 68 13.24 0.89 -7.31
N GLU A 69 14.45 0.47 -6.94
CA GLU A 69 15.65 1.30 -6.83
C GLU A 69 16.08 1.94 -8.16
N LYS A 70 15.59 1.40 -9.28
CA LYS A 70 15.84 1.88 -10.65
C LYS A 70 14.72 2.79 -11.17
N LYS A 71 13.61 2.93 -10.44
CA LYS A 71 12.47 3.75 -10.87
C LYS A 71 12.79 5.23 -10.66
N PRO A 72 12.29 6.12 -11.53
CA PRO A 72 12.35 7.56 -11.29
C PRO A 72 11.56 7.89 -10.00
N LEU A 73 11.95 8.91 -9.26
CA LEU A 73 11.26 9.25 -8.00
C LEU A 73 11.47 10.72 -7.68
N ILE A 74 10.41 11.38 -7.20
CA ILE A 74 10.48 12.72 -6.62
C ILE A 74 10.00 12.69 -5.18
N LEU A 75 10.85 13.14 -4.25
CA LEU A 75 10.55 13.21 -2.83
C LEU A 75 10.40 14.66 -2.41
N ILE A 76 9.27 15.01 -1.82
CA ILE A 76 8.87 16.41 -1.58
C ILE A 76 8.74 16.67 -0.09
N ARG A 77 9.56 17.58 0.43
CA ARG A 77 9.54 17.95 1.84
C ARG A 77 8.37 18.87 2.15
N THR A 78 7.50 18.46 3.07
CA THR A 78 6.42 19.29 3.63
C THR A 78 6.44 19.30 5.15
N ASN A 79 5.89 20.33 5.78
CA ASN A 79 5.90 20.43 7.26
C ASN A 79 5.05 19.36 7.96
N LYS A 80 3.99 18.92 7.29
CA LYS A 80 2.99 18.00 7.80
C LYS A 80 2.35 17.25 6.63
N ASP A 81 1.61 16.23 7.01
CA ASP A 81 0.62 15.55 6.19
C ASP A 81 -0.25 16.55 5.39
N GLY A 82 -0.46 16.28 4.10
CA GLY A 82 -1.26 17.11 3.18
C GLY A 82 -0.70 18.52 2.96
N GLY A 83 0.58 18.76 3.26
CA GLY A 83 1.17 20.09 3.16
C GLY A 83 1.14 20.66 1.74
N MET A 84 0.54 21.85 1.58
CA MET A 84 0.48 22.57 0.29
C MET A 84 1.79 23.30 -0.04
N ILE A 85 2.54 23.73 0.97
CA ILE A 85 3.79 24.47 0.76
C ILE A 85 4.96 23.50 0.86
N ARG A 86 5.60 23.21 -0.27
CA ARG A 86 6.87 22.47 -0.28
C ARG A 86 8.02 23.32 0.25
N LYS A 87 8.94 22.68 0.99
CA LYS A 87 10.22 23.27 1.38
C LYS A 87 11.27 23.00 0.31
N GLU A 88 11.59 21.72 0.13
CA GLU A 88 12.58 21.20 -0.81
C GLU A 88 11.95 20.04 -1.59
N ALA A 89 12.52 19.69 -2.73
CA ALA A 89 12.21 18.46 -3.43
C ALA A 89 13.49 17.80 -3.97
N TYR A 90 13.50 16.48 -4.04
CA TYR A 90 14.65 15.70 -4.46
C TYR A 90 14.23 14.76 -5.59
N ALA A 91 14.91 14.81 -6.72
CA ALA A 91 14.73 13.92 -7.86
C ALA A 91 15.84 12.87 -7.89
N ILE A 92 15.42 11.61 -8.09
CA ILE A 92 16.29 10.43 -8.14
C ILE A 92 15.91 9.63 -9.39
N ASN A 93 16.90 9.18 -10.17
CA ASN A 93 16.70 8.44 -11.44
C ASN A 93 15.80 9.14 -12.48
N VAL A 94 15.63 10.46 -12.37
CA VAL A 94 14.87 11.26 -13.34
C VAL A 94 15.80 11.70 -14.46
N LYS A 95 15.56 11.23 -15.69
CA LYS A 95 16.36 11.61 -16.86
C LYS A 95 16.22 13.10 -17.17
N GLN A 96 17.28 13.73 -17.66
CA GLN A 96 17.34 15.14 -18.09
C GLN A 96 17.18 16.16 -16.97
N ILE A 97 17.08 15.73 -15.71
CA ILE A 97 16.99 16.66 -14.58
C ILE A 97 18.32 17.39 -14.35
N GLU A 98 19.43 16.77 -14.73
CA GLU A 98 20.79 17.30 -14.66
C GLU A 98 20.98 18.59 -15.46
N ASP A 99 20.25 18.74 -16.57
CA ASP A 99 20.32 19.90 -17.46
C ASP A 99 19.43 21.06 -16.98
N SER A 100 18.59 20.82 -15.97
CA SER A 100 17.64 21.83 -15.47
C SER A 100 18.34 22.96 -14.70
N VAL A 101 18.01 24.20 -15.06
CA VAL A 101 18.41 25.39 -14.30
C VAL A 101 17.84 25.36 -12.88
N PHE A 102 16.74 24.65 -12.65
CA PHE A 102 16.10 24.52 -11.34
C PHE A 102 16.70 23.41 -10.48
N ALA A 103 17.55 22.53 -11.01
CA ALA A 103 18.08 21.38 -10.30
C ALA A 103 19.53 21.57 -9.84
N LYS A 104 19.92 20.98 -8.71
CA LYS A 104 21.31 20.95 -8.22
C LYS A 104 21.64 19.57 -7.69
N GLU A 105 22.64 18.90 -8.25
CA GLU A 105 23.20 17.67 -7.66
C GLU A 105 23.70 17.98 -6.25
N ILE A 106 23.21 17.23 -5.26
CA ILE A 106 23.70 17.28 -3.88
C ILE A 106 24.82 16.24 -3.70
N GLN A 107 25.85 16.60 -2.93
CA GLN A 107 26.93 15.67 -2.61
C GLN A 107 26.46 14.70 -1.53
N VAL A 108 26.13 13.48 -1.94
CA VAL A 108 25.71 12.38 -1.06
C VAL A 108 26.92 11.48 -0.77
N PRO A 109 27.16 11.07 0.49
CA PRO A 109 28.21 10.12 0.83
C PRO A 109 28.06 8.81 0.07
N LYS A 110 29.18 8.28 -0.44
CA LYS A 110 29.19 6.98 -1.15
C LYS A 110 28.64 5.83 -0.31
N SER A 111 28.75 5.93 1.03
CA SER A 111 28.20 4.94 1.97
C SER A 111 26.68 4.81 1.94
N LEU A 112 25.96 5.79 1.37
CA LEU A 112 24.51 5.68 1.18
C LEU A 112 24.14 4.92 -0.09
N HIS A 113 25.10 4.57 -0.96
CA HIS A 113 24.83 3.78 -2.18
C HIS A 113 23.69 4.31 -3.06
N LEU A 114 23.36 5.60 -2.95
CA LEU A 114 22.32 6.22 -3.75
C LEU A 114 22.88 6.62 -5.12
N PRO A 115 22.08 6.54 -6.19
CA PRO A 115 22.39 7.22 -7.44
C PRO A 115 22.42 8.74 -7.20
N LYS A 116 22.78 9.50 -8.24
CA LYS A 116 22.81 10.97 -8.15
C LYS A 116 21.45 11.51 -7.69
N VAL A 117 21.49 12.33 -6.64
CA VAL A 117 20.32 13.00 -6.09
C VAL A 117 20.36 14.48 -6.47
N TYR A 118 19.29 14.96 -7.10
CA TYR A 118 19.16 16.34 -7.52
C TYR A 118 18.12 17.06 -6.68
N ARG A 119 18.52 18.12 -5.97
CA ARG A 119 17.57 18.99 -5.29
C ARG A 119 16.97 19.99 -6.26
N LEU A 120 15.64 20.08 -6.26
CA LEU A 120 14.87 20.97 -7.12
C LEU A 120 14.54 22.26 -6.38
N SER A 121 14.70 23.38 -7.07
CA SER A 121 14.28 24.68 -6.56
C SER A 121 12.79 24.67 -6.24
N ARG A 122 12.41 25.41 -5.18
CA ARG A 122 11.02 25.54 -4.76
C ARG A 122 10.08 26.03 -5.87
N PHE A 123 10.56 26.72 -6.90
CA PHE A 123 9.76 27.15 -8.05
C PHE A 123 10.07 26.38 -9.33
N ASP A 124 10.63 25.17 -9.23
CA ASP A 124 10.73 24.26 -10.36
C ASP A 124 9.36 24.03 -11.00
N LEU A 125 9.23 24.43 -12.27
CA LEU A 125 7.97 24.47 -13.00
C LEU A 125 7.39 23.08 -13.22
N GLY A 126 8.25 22.08 -13.45
CA GLY A 126 7.85 20.69 -13.70
C GLY A 126 7.18 20.01 -12.49
N THR A 127 7.28 20.63 -11.31
CA THR A 127 6.77 20.06 -10.06
C THR A 127 5.86 21.02 -9.30
N LEU A 128 5.42 22.14 -9.89
CA LEU A 128 4.52 23.10 -9.24
C LEU A 128 3.15 22.52 -8.85
N SER A 129 2.62 21.56 -9.62
CA SER A 129 1.35 20.86 -9.34
C SER A 129 1.34 20.15 -7.99
N THR A 130 2.52 19.85 -7.44
CA THR A 130 2.69 19.18 -6.15
C THR A 130 2.36 20.08 -4.94
N TRP A 131 2.05 21.36 -5.16
CA TRP A 131 1.60 22.28 -4.11
C TRP A 131 0.13 22.04 -3.70
N PHE A 132 -0.51 21.02 -4.26
CA PHE A 132 -1.84 20.55 -3.89
C PHE A 132 -1.83 19.72 -2.59
N PRO A 133 -2.87 19.70 -1.75
CA PRO A 133 -2.88 18.94 -0.48
C PRO A 133 -3.01 17.41 -0.63
N SER A 134 -2.36 16.81 -1.63
CA SER A 134 -2.16 15.36 -1.75
C SER A 134 -0.73 14.98 -1.35
N ASN A 135 -0.55 13.81 -0.72
CA ASN A 135 0.77 13.30 -0.32
C ASN A 135 1.52 12.55 -1.40
N PHE A 136 0.85 12.07 -2.44
CA PHE A 136 1.49 11.35 -3.53
C PHE A 136 0.76 11.63 -4.83
N GLY A 137 1.35 11.18 -5.92
CA GLY A 137 0.77 11.30 -7.25
C GLY A 137 1.83 11.19 -8.33
N ALA A 138 1.54 11.70 -9.52
CA ALA A 138 2.48 11.76 -10.61
C ALA A 138 2.65 13.21 -11.12
N VAL A 139 3.84 13.50 -11.63
CA VAL A 139 4.13 14.72 -12.40
C VAL A 139 4.72 14.35 -13.75
N ASP A 140 4.44 15.16 -14.76
CA ASP A 140 5.02 14.99 -16.09
C ASP A 140 6.34 15.77 -16.18
N ILE A 141 7.45 15.03 -16.35
CA ILE A 141 8.76 15.62 -16.61
C ILE A 141 9.31 14.98 -17.89
N SER A 142 9.54 15.82 -18.90
CA SER A 142 10.04 15.38 -20.22
C SER A 142 9.21 14.26 -20.84
N ASN A 143 7.87 14.40 -20.82
CA ASN A 143 6.89 13.44 -21.31
C ASN A 143 6.90 12.07 -20.60
N ASN A 144 7.48 11.99 -19.40
CA ASN A 144 7.39 10.82 -18.54
C ASN A 144 6.58 11.16 -17.29
N GLN A 145 5.61 10.32 -16.96
CA GLN A 145 4.94 10.36 -15.66
C GLN A 145 5.87 9.81 -14.59
N ILE A 146 6.21 10.67 -13.62
CA ILE A 146 7.10 10.34 -12.51
C ILE A 146 6.32 10.40 -11.21
N PHE A 147 6.35 9.29 -10.47
CA PHE A 147 5.75 9.24 -9.15
C PHE A 147 6.47 10.22 -8.19
N TYR A 148 5.67 10.92 -7.40
CA TYR A 148 6.17 11.69 -6.27
C TYR A 148 5.53 11.24 -4.97
N LEU A 149 6.29 11.36 -3.90
CA LEU A 149 5.82 11.21 -2.52
C LEU A 149 6.24 12.43 -1.69
N LYS A 150 5.32 12.90 -0.85
CA LYS A 150 5.59 13.92 0.17
C LYS A 150 6.00 13.25 1.46
N TYR A 151 7.04 13.79 2.07
CA TYR A 151 7.53 13.34 3.37
C TYR A 151 7.63 14.49 4.37
N TYR A 152 7.40 14.16 5.63
CA TYR A 152 7.35 15.10 6.75
C TYR A 152 7.89 14.46 8.04
N PRO A 153 8.27 15.25 9.06
CA PRO A 153 9.05 14.74 10.21
C PRO A 153 8.38 13.60 10.96
N LYS A 154 7.04 13.65 11.11
CA LYS A 154 6.27 12.65 11.85
C LYS A 154 6.44 11.24 11.26
N MET A 155 6.67 11.10 9.94
CA MET A 155 6.90 9.79 9.30
C MET A 155 8.16 9.07 9.81
N PHE A 156 9.09 9.78 10.43
CA PHE A 156 10.36 9.22 10.93
C PHE A 156 10.44 9.16 12.45
N SER A 157 9.71 10.03 13.16
CA SER A 157 9.84 10.16 14.62
C SER A 157 8.72 9.47 15.39
N ASN A 158 7.48 9.54 14.91
CA ASN A 158 6.31 8.92 15.52
C ASN A 158 5.19 8.76 14.47
N PRO A 159 5.38 7.86 13.51
CA PRO A 159 4.44 7.67 12.42
C PRO A 159 3.09 7.16 12.93
N ASP A 160 2.03 7.45 12.18
CA ASP A 160 0.80 6.68 12.30
C ASP A 160 1.04 5.28 11.72
N LEU A 161 0.24 4.31 12.14
CA LEU A 161 0.40 2.94 11.67
C LEU A 161 0.32 2.91 10.14
N TYR A 162 1.24 2.21 9.47
CA TYR A 162 1.39 2.16 8.01
C TYR A 162 1.88 3.45 7.32
N PHE A 163 2.04 4.56 8.05
CA PHE A 163 2.45 5.86 7.51
C PHE A 163 3.89 6.26 7.88
N ASP A 164 4.72 5.29 8.26
CA ASP A 164 6.17 5.51 8.26
C ASP A 164 6.69 5.66 6.83
N PHE A 165 7.83 6.33 6.67
CA PHE A 165 8.33 6.68 5.34
C PHE A 165 8.57 5.46 4.44
N PRO A 166 9.30 4.40 4.87
CA PRO A 166 9.45 3.21 4.05
C PRO A 166 8.14 2.54 3.66
N SER A 167 7.24 2.28 4.62
CA SER A 167 5.99 1.56 4.35
C SER A 167 5.13 2.32 3.33
N PHE A 168 4.89 3.61 3.57
CA PHE A 168 4.04 4.41 2.70
C PHE A 168 4.66 4.64 1.32
N LEU A 169 5.99 4.81 1.24
CA LEU A 169 6.69 4.92 -0.05
C LEU A 169 6.55 3.63 -0.85
N LEU A 170 6.76 2.48 -0.24
CA LEU A 170 6.70 1.20 -0.94
C LEU A 170 5.29 0.86 -1.39
N HIS A 171 4.27 1.11 -0.58
CA HIS A 171 2.86 0.91 -0.95
C HIS A 171 2.48 1.71 -2.18
N GLU A 172 2.63 3.04 -2.11
CA GLU A 172 2.16 3.94 -3.17
C GLU A 172 3.03 3.84 -4.44
N SER A 173 4.33 3.57 -4.29
CA SER A 173 5.18 3.35 -5.47
C SER A 173 4.92 2.01 -6.14
N PHE A 174 4.45 1.00 -5.40
CA PHE A 174 4.05 -0.28 -5.99
C PHE A 174 2.80 -0.10 -6.86
N HIS A 175 1.81 0.66 -6.39
CA HIS A 175 0.68 1.12 -7.21
C HIS A 175 1.17 1.83 -8.47
N ALA A 176 2.05 2.84 -8.29
CA ALA A 176 2.50 3.68 -9.39
C ALA A 176 3.37 2.97 -10.45
N TYR A 177 4.10 1.90 -10.08
CA TYR A 177 5.09 1.27 -10.96
C TYR A 177 4.84 -0.19 -11.31
N LYS A 178 4.27 -0.97 -10.39
CA LYS A 178 4.03 -2.39 -10.61
C LYS A 178 2.59 -2.65 -11.02
N GLN A 179 1.64 -1.94 -10.40
CA GLN A 179 0.21 -2.13 -10.61
C GLN A 179 -0.43 -1.08 -11.52
N LYS A 180 0.38 -0.18 -12.11
CA LYS A 180 -0.10 0.91 -12.98
C LYS A 180 -1.10 0.47 -14.06
N ASP A 181 -0.84 -0.69 -14.66
CA ASP A 181 -1.64 -1.22 -15.76
C ASP A 181 -2.63 -2.31 -15.31
N TRP A 182 -2.67 -2.64 -14.01
CA TRP A 182 -3.64 -3.60 -13.48
C TRP A 182 -5.05 -3.01 -13.61
N THR A 183 -6.01 -3.90 -13.81
CA THR A 183 -7.41 -3.61 -14.18
C THR A 183 -8.41 -4.17 -13.18
N TYR A 184 -7.95 -4.72 -12.05
CA TYR A 184 -8.81 -5.30 -11.02
C TYR A 184 -9.84 -4.29 -10.48
N ASP A 185 -9.43 -3.04 -10.25
CA ASP A 185 -10.23 -1.91 -9.77
C ASP A 185 -10.83 -1.07 -10.91
N ALA A 186 -10.65 -1.48 -12.17
CA ALA A 186 -11.21 -0.77 -13.30
C ALA A 186 -12.75 -0.69 -13.19
N ASN A 187 -13.29 0.52 -13.43
CA ASN A 187 -14.71 0.83 -13.35
C ASN A 187 -15.34 0.61 -11.96
N GLY A 188 -14.56 0.75 -10.87
CA GLY A 188 -15.06 0.57 -9.49
C GLY A 188 -15.34 -0.90 -9.18
N GLY A 189 -14.59 -1.81 -9.80
CA GLY A 189 -14.82 -3.24 -9.71
C GLY A 189 -14.69 -3.83 -8.30
N GLU A 190 -14.03 -3.11 -7.40
CA GLU A 190 -13.80 -3.40 -5.99
C GLU A 190 -14.92 -2.90 -5.07
N TYR A 191 -15.77 -2.00 -5.56
CA TYR A 191 -16.92 -1.50 -4.83
C TYR A 191 -18.01 -2.57 -4.75
N ILE A 192 -18.66 -2.67 -3.60
CA ILE A 192 -19.71 -3.65 -3.34
C ILE A 192 -20.97 -2.89 -2.95
N ASP A 193 -21.86 -2.73 -3.93
CA ASP A 193 -23.22 -2.30 -3.69
C ASP A 193 -23.97 -3.32 -2.83
N ASP A 194 -24.77 -2.84 -1.86
CA ASP A 194 -25.61 -3.68 -0.98
C ASP A 194 -24.82 -4.81 -0.30
N TYR A 195 -23.82 -4.42 0.50
CA TYR A 195 -23.03 -5.36 1.27
C TYR A 195 -23.95 -6.23 2.16
N PRO A 196 -23.84 -7.57 2.11
CA PRO A 196 -24.75 -8.46 2.83
C PRO A 196 -24.50 -8.43 4.34
N VAL A 197 -25.13 -7.47 5.03
CA VAL A 197 -25.19 -7.37 6.50
C VAL A 197 -26.10 -8.48 7.04
N LYS A 198 -25.59 -9.71 7.01
CA LYS A 198 -26.28 -10.94 7.42
C LYS A 198 -25.43 -11.70 8.41
N LYS A 199 -26.09 -12.28 9.42
CA LYS A 199 -25.46 -13.12 10.46
C LYS A 199 -24.54 -14.18 9.87
N GLU A 200 -25.03 -14.86 8.84
CA GLU A 200 -24.32 -15.96 8.21
C GLU A 200 -23.12 -15.48 7.36
N ASN A 201 -23.22 -14.31 6.72
CA ASN A 201 -22.09 -13.73 5.99
C ASN A 201 -20.92 -13.46 6.95
N TYR A 202 -21.20 -12.77 8.06
CA TYR A 202 -20.19 -12.52 9.09
C TYR A 202 -19.66 -13.79 9.74
N ALA A 203 -20.50 -14.80 9.96
CA ALA A 203 -20.05 -16.07 10.52
C ALA A 203 -19.09 -16.81 9.57
N LEU A 204 -19.34 -16.77 8.25
CA LEU A 204 -18.45 -17.33 7.24
C LEU A 204 -17.15 -16.53 7.11
N MET A 205 -17.20 -15.21 7.21
CA MET A 205 -15.99 -14.38 7.30
C MET A 205 -15.16 -14.73 8.55
N GLY A 206 -15.79 -14.88 9.72
CA GLY A 206 -15.10 -15.35 10.92
C GLY A 206 -14.50 -16.75 10.78
N LEU A 207 -15.11 -17.60 9.95
CA LEU A 207 -14.56 -18.93 9.63
C LEU A 207 -13.30 -18.81 8.75
N GLU A 208 -13.32 -17.94 7.75
CA GLU A 208 -12.14 -17.58 6.95
C GLU A 208 -11.01 -17.05 7.84
N PHE A 209 -11.32 -16.16 8.79
CA PHE A 209 -10.36 -15.60 9.74
C PHE A 209 -9.73 -16.63 10.67
N LYS A 210 -10.50 -17.60 11.18
CA LYS A 210 -9.92 -18.73 11.93
C LYS A 210 -8.91 -19.54 11.13
N LEU A 211 -9.18 -19.72 9.83
CA LEU A 211 -8.28 -20.44 8.93
C LEU A 211 -7.01 -19.61 8.68
N LEU A 212 -7.14 -18.30 8.42
CA LEU A 212 -5.99 -17.41 8.27
C LEU A 212 -5.12 -17.36 9.53
N ASP A 213 -5.71 -17.22 10.71
CA ASP A 213 -4.98 -17.22 11.99
C ASP A 213 -4.14 -18.49 12.17
N ARG A 214 -4.73 -19.65 11.84
CA ARG A 214 -4.04 -20.95 11.88
C ARG A 214 -2.86 -20.98 10.91
N ALA A 215 -3.07 -20.54 9.66
CA ALA A 215 -2.03 -20.54 8.64
C ALA A 215 -0.90 -19.54 8.94
N MET A 216 -1.21 -18.40 9.57
CA MET A 216 -0.20 -17.41 9.93
C MET A 216 0.79 -17.94 11.00
N MET A 217 0.33 -18.82 11.89
CA MET A 217 1.14 -19.46 12.94
C MET A 217 1.91 -20.70 12.48
N ASP A 218 1.55 -21.30 11.35
CA ASP A 218 2.17 -22.51 10.82
C ASP A 218 3.27 -22.16 9.78
N ASN A 219 4.19 -23.11 9.56
CA ASN A 219 5.26 -23.05 8.57
C ASN A 219 5.37 -24.35 7.73
N ASN A 220 4.56 -25.38 8.00
CA ASN A 220 4.52 -26.61 7.22
C ASN A 220 3.76 -26.37 5.90
N PRO A 221 4.40 -26.47 4.72
CA PRO A 221 3.75 -26.15 3.46
C PRO A 221 2.49 -26.98 3.16
N GLU A 222 2.45 -28.25 3.56
CA GLU A 222 1.29 -29.12 3.30
C GLU A 222 0.11 -28.78 4.22
N THR A 223 0.37 -28.47 5.50
CA THR A 223 -0.68 -27.93 6.38
C THR A 223 -1.23 -26.63 5.84
N LEU A 224 -0.35 -25.72 5.37
CA LEU A 224 -0.77 -24.44 4.81
C LEU A 224 -1.61 -24.62 3.54
N LYS A 225 -1.24 -25.53 2.64
CA LYS A 225 -2.05 -25.88 1.47
C LYS A 225 -3.44 -26.40 1.87
N GLN A 226 -3.52 -27.24 2.90
CA GLN A 226 -4.81 -27.74 3.38
C GLN A 226 -5.68 -26.62 3.96
N VAL A 227 -5.09 -25.67 4.69
CA VAL A 227 -5.81 -24.50 5.21
C VAL A 227 -6.27 -23.58 4.10
N LEU A 228 -5.42 -23.30 3.09
CA LEU A 228 -5.79 -22.51 1.92
C LEU A 228 -6.91 -23.19 1.11
N TYR A 229 -6.89 -24.52 0.98
CA TYR A 229 -7.97 -25.28 0.36
C TYR A 229 -9.29 -25.06 1.10
N ASP A 230 -9.31 -25.26 2.43
CA ASP A 230 -10.52 -25.08 3.23
C ASP A 230 -11.01 -23.63 3.20
N TRP A 231 -10.10 -22.66 3.23
CA TRP A 231 -10.43 -21.24 3.09
C TRP A 231 -11.11 -20.96 1.75
N THR A 232 -10.59 -21.54 0.66
CA THR A 232 -11.14 -21.38 -0.69
C THR A 232 -12.54 -22.00 -0.79
N ILE A 233 -12.78 -23.16 -0.16
CA ILE A 233 -14.12 -23.77 -0.09
C ILE A 233 -15.12 -22.87 0.65
N VAL A 234 -14.71 -22.26 1.78
CA VAL A 234 -15.57 -21.32 2.52
C VAL A 234 -15.87 -20.08 1.68
N ARG A 235 -14.85 -19.52 1.02
CA ARG A 235 -15.00 -18.34 0.17
C ARG A 235 -15.91 -18.60 -1.03
N ASN A 236 -15.76 -19.75 -1.70
CA ASN A 236 -16.67 -20.18 -2.77
C ASN A 236 -18.12 -20.31 -2.27
N TYR A 237 -18.31 -20.92 -1.09
CA TYR A 237 -19.64 -21.04 -0.48
C TYR A 237 -20.27 -19.67 -0.22
N ARG A 238 -19.48 -18.73 0.29
CA ARG A 238 -19.88 -17.35 0.57
C ARG A 238 -20.25 -16.61 -0.72
N TYR A 239 -19.45 -16.72 -1.77
CA TYR A 239 -19.70 -16.03 -3.05
C TYR A 239 -20.81 -16.63 -3.88
N LYS A 240 -21.06 -17.94 -3.81
CA LYS A 240 -22.26 -18.51 -4.42
C LYS A 240 -23.53 -17.94 -3.80
N LYS A 241 -23.50 -17.67 -2.50
CA LYS A 241 -24.64 -17.12 -1.75
C LYS A 241 -24.80 -15.61 -1.93
N TRP A 242 -23.68 -14.88 -2.03
CA TRP A 242 -23.64 -13.45 -2.26
C TRP A 242 -22.60 -13.12 -3.35
N PRO A 243 -22.97 -13.26 -4.63
CA PRO A 243 -22.04 -13.08 -5.74
C PRO A 243 -21.42 -11.68 -5.82
N GLN A 244 -22.09 -10.66 -5.31
CA GLN A 244 -21.56 -9.29 -5.28
C GLN A 244 -20.28 -9.17 -4.46
N LEU A 245 -20.03 -10.09 -3.52
CA LEU A 245 -18.83 -10.08 -2.69
C LEU A 245 -17.54 -10.38 -3.48
N VAL A 246 -17.63 -10.80 -4.74
CA VAL A 246 -16.45 -10.99 -5.59
C VAL A 246 -15.61 -9.70 -5.73
N GLY A 247 -16.21 -8.52 -5.52
CA GLY A 247 -15.48 -7.25 -5.44
C GLY A 247 -14.40 -7.21 -4.36
N GLU A 248 -14.53 -8.00 -3.28
CA GLU A 248 -13.49 -8.10 -2.24
C GLU A 248 -12.16 -8.59 -2.83
N THR A 249 -12.21 -9.57 -3.75
CA THR A 249 -11.02 -10.20 -4.35
C THR A 249 -10.16 -9.22 -5.14
N LYS A 250 -10.78 -8.19 -5.72
CA LYS A 250 -10.09 -7.16 -6.51
C LYS A 250 -9.35 -6.18 -5.62
N ALA A 251 -9.98 -5.74 -4.53
CA ALA A 251 -9.32 -4.95 -3.49
C ALA A 251 -8.21 -5.75 -2.80
N GLU A 252 -8.45 -7.04 -2.49
CA GLU A 252 -7.43 -7.94 -1.94
C GLU A 252 -6.23 -8.06 -2.91
N ALA A 253 -6.45 -8.13 -4.23
CA ALA A 253 -5.37 -8.17 -5.22
C ALA A 253 -4.59 -6.84 -5.29
N ILE A 254 -5.27 -5.71 -5.42
CA ILE A 254 -4.61 -4.40 -5.56
C ILE A 254 -3.92 -4.00 -4.25
N GLU A 255 -4.70 -3.89 -3.18
CA GLU A 255 -4.23 -3.33 -1.92
C GLU A 255 -3.49 -4.36 -1.05
N GLY A 256 -3.89 -5.62 -1.13
CA GLY A 256 -3.18 -6.71 -0.45
C GLY A 256 -1.78 -6.93 -1.01
N SER A 257 -1.57 -6.86 -2.34
CA SER A 257 -0.22 -6.97 -2.91
C SER A 257 0.69 -5.81 -2.52
N ALA A 258 0.17 -4.58 -2.47
CA ALA A 258 0.93 -3.42 -2.00
C ALA A 258 1.28 -3.56 -0.50
N ARG A 259 0.31 -3.97 0.34
CA ARG A 259 0.53 -4.24 1.77
C ARG A 259 1.49 -5.41 2.02
N TYR A 260 1.45 -6.45 1.19
CA TYR A 260 2.39 -7.56 1.23
C TYR A 260 3.83 -7.05 1.09
N LEU A 261 4.10 -6.13 0.16
CA LEU A 261 5.44 -5.57 -0.02
C LEU A 261 5.94 -4.87 1.24
N GLU A 262 5.07 -4.12 1.93
CA GLU A 262 5.41 -3.50 3.22
C GLU A 262 5.83 -4.54 4.27
N TYR A 263 5.07 -5.63 4.41
CA TYR A 263 5.39 -6.69 5.37
C TYR A 263 6.66 -7.44 5.03
N ARG A 264 6.92 -7.68 3.74
CA ARG A 264 8.18 -8.27 3.29
C ARG A 264 9.37 -7.37 3.61
N TYR A 265 9.24 -6.08 3.34
CA TYR A 265 10.28 -5.11 3.65
C TYR A 265 10.53 -4.97 5.15
N SER A 266 9.46 -4.84 5.94
CA SER A 266 9.52 -4.81 7.41
C SER A 266 10.23 -6.05 7.95
N LYS A 267 9.83 -7.25 7.53
CA LYS A 267 10.48 -8.49 7.95
C LYS A 267 11.97 -8.53 7.57
N LEU A 268 12.31 -8.11 6.36
CA LEU A 268 13.69 -8.12 5.86
C LEU A 268 14.60 -7.16 6.65
N THR A 269 14.05 -6.05 7.12
CA THR A 269 14.79 -5.00 7.85
C THR A 269 14.69 -5.13 9.38
N GLY A 270 14.02 -6.18 9.89
CA GLY A 270 13.83 -6.38 11.33
C GLY A 270 12.78 -5.46 11.96
N GLY A 271 11.88 -4.89 11.15
CA GLY A 271 10.75 -4.09 11.58
C GLY A 271 9.65 -4.92 12.27
N THR A 272 8.67 -4.21 12.84
CA THR A 272 7.55 -4.80 13.59
C THR A 272 6.23 -4.77 12.84
N LEU A 273 6.20 -4.21 11.62
CA LEU A 273 5.01 -4.15 10.80
C LEU A 273 4.69 -5.54 10.24
N MET A 274 3.48 -6.03 10.52
CA MET A 274 2.97 -7.34 10.13
C MET A 274 1.46 -7.28 9.94
N VAL A 275 0.84 -8.35 9.45
CA VAL A 275 -0.61 -8.44 9.25
C VAL A 275 -1.35 -8.03 10.54
N LEU A 276 -2.32 -7.14 10.40
CA LEU A 276 -3.10 -6.52 11.47
C LEU A 276 -2.22 -5.89 12.55
N ALA A 277 -1.31 -5.01 12.12
CA ALA A 277 -0.36 -4.38 13.02
C ALA A 277 -1.03 -3.47 14.06
N LYS A 278 -0.32 -3.25 15.17
CA LYS A 278 -0.64 -2.21 16.16
C LYS A 278 0.65 -1.62 16.74
N LYS A 279 0.53 -0.44 17.37
CA LYS A 279 1.71 0.30 17.88
C LYS A 279 2.41 -0.36 19.08
N GLU A 280 1.73 -1.24 19.81
CA GLU A 280 2.22 -1.82 21.06
C GLU A 280 2.40 -3.33 20.96
N LYS A 281 3.34 -3.90 21.73
CA LYS A 281 3.56 -5.36 21.81
C LYS A 281 2.24 -6.10 22.08
N PRO A 282 1.94 -7.22 21.40
CA PRO A 282 2.79 -7.98 20.46
C PRO A 282 2.90 -7.42 19.04
N TYR A 283 2.60 -6.14 18.82
CA TYR A 283 2.67 -5.39 17.56
C TYR A 283 1.70 -5.84 16.47
N HIS A 284 0.82 -6.78 16.79
CA HIS A 284 -0.30 -7.19 15.96
C HIS A 284 -1.46 -7.70 16.81
N VAL A 285 -2.56 -7.98 16.14
CA VAL A 285 -3.66 -8.82 16.61
C VAL A 285 -3.94 -9.91 15.57
N THR A 286 -4.57 -11.00 15.98
CA THR A 286 -5.06 -11.99 15.01
C THR A 286 -6.35 -11.49 14.33
N PHE A 287 -6.72 -12.10 13.20
CA PHE A 287 -7.99 -11.78 12.54
C PHE A 287 -9.18 -12.07 13.46
N MET A 288 -9.14 -13.16 14.23
CA MET A 288 -10.19 -13.47 15.19
C MET A 288 -10.22 -12.51 16.38
N GLU A 289 -9.08 -12.02 16.85
CA GLU A 289 -9.06 -10.98 17.89
C GLU A 289 -9.73 -9.70 17.38
N ALA A 290 -9.35 -9.21 16.18
CA ALA A 290 -9.97 -8.04 15.56
C ALA A 290 -11.49 -8.25 15.37
N PHE A 291 -11.89 -9.39 14.80
CA PHE A 291 -13.29 -9.75 14.61
C PHE A 291 -14.09 -9.76 15.92
N ASN A 292 -13.53 -10.33 16.99
CA ASN A 292 -14.18 -10.37 18.30
C ASN A 292 -14.27 -8.99 18.95
N PHE A 293 -13.24 -8.15 18.86
CA PHE A 293 -13.29 -6.79 19.40
C PHE A 293 -14.39 -5.97 18.72
N ILE A 294 -14.51 -6.07 17.39
CA ILE A 294 -15.56 -5.38 16.62
C ILE A 294 -16.94 -5.95 16.99
N ALA A 295 -17.11 -7.28 17.01
CA ALA A 295 -18.39 -7.91 17.36
C ALA A 295 -18.87 -7.59 18.79
N ASN A 296 -17.95 -7.28 19.70
CA ASN A 296 -18.26 -6.87 21.07
C ASN A 296 -18.35 -5.35 21.25
N GLY A 297 -18.23 -4.54 20.19
CA GLY A 297 -18.28 -3.08 20.27
C GLY A 297 -17.08 -2.43 20.97
N GLN A 298 -15.93 -3.10 20.97
CA GLN A 298 -14.70 -2.69 21.66
C GLN A 298 -13.67 -2.03 20.73
N ALA A 299 -13.92 -2.04 19.42
CA ALA A 299 -13.01 -1.50 18.41
C ALA A 299 -13.79 -0.82 17.28
N GLU A 300 -13.19 -0.75 16.09
CA GLU A 300 -13.75 -0.11 14.89
C GLU A 300 -15.16 -0.62 14.55
N SER A 301 -15.86 0.16 13.72
CA SER A 301 -17.19 -0.22 13.25
C SER A 301 -17.11 -1.46 12.34
N PRO A 302 -18.21 -2.21 12.16
CA PRO A 302 -18.29 -3.29 11.18
C PRO A 302 -17.81 -2.90 9.77
N SER A 303 -17.86 -1.61 9.40
CA SER A 303 -17.30 -1.08 8.14
C SER A 303 -15.84 -1.47 7.90
N PHE A 304 -15.03 -1.63 8.96
CA PHE A 304 -13.65 -2.10 8.85
C PHE A 304 -13.60 -3.52 8.27
N LEU A 305 -14.47 -4.41 8.74
CA LEU A 305 -14.61 -5.78 8.23
C LEU A 305 -15.17 -5.81 6.81
N GLU A 306 -15.95 -4.80 6.42
CA GLU A 306 -16.55 -4.72 5.10
C GLU A 306 -15.55 -4.21 4.05
N ARG A 307 -14.60 -3.34 4.43
CA ARG A 307 -13.71 -2.65 3.49
C ARG A 307 -12.21 -2.79 3.80
N ASP A 308 -11.77 -2.28 4.93
CA ASP A 308 -10.34 -2.07 5.20
C ASP A 308 -9.60 -3.40 5.49
N ILE A 309 -10.31 -4.41 6.00
CA ILE A 309 -9.76 -5.76 6.23
C ILE A 309 -9.27 -6.46 4.96
N ARG A 310 -9.66 -5.98 3.77
CA ARG A 310 -9.26 -6.56 2.47
C ARG A 310 -7.76 -6.39 2.21
N TYR A 311 -7.15 -5.31 2.71
CA TYR A 311 -5.69 -5.09 2.66
C TYR A 311 -4.96 -6.20 3.41
N GLU A 312 -5.46 -6.51 4.61
CA GLU A 312 -4.90 -7.50 5.51
C GLU A 312 -5.14 -8.93 5.02
N THR A 313 -6.35 -9.20 4.53
CA THR A 313 -6.73 -10.51 4.00
C THR A 313 -5.92 -10.86 2.75
N GLY A 314 -5.82 -9.94 1.79
CA GLY A 314 -5.05 -10.15 0.56
C GLY A 314 -3.56 -10.38 0.83
N SER A 315 -2.95 -9.54 1.66
CA SER A 315 -1.53 -9.69 2.03
C SER A 315 -1.26 -10.95 2.85
N ALA A 316 -2.15 -11.34 3.75
CA ALA A 316 -2.04 -12.59 4.50
C ALA A 316 -2.06 -13.81 3.57
N LEU A 317 -3.01 -13.86 2.61
CA LEU A 317 -3.08 -14.93 1.62
C LEU A 317 -1.79 -15.06 0.83
N GLU A 318 -1.22 -13.95 0.36
CA GLU A 318 0.05 -13.93 -0.37
C GLU A 318 1.23 -14.41 0.47
N LEU A 319 1.32 -13.97 1.72
CA LEU A 319 2.34 -14.47 2.66
C LEU A 319 2.20 -15.98 2.91
N ILE A 320 0.98 -16.48 3.07
CA ILE A 320 0.69 -17.90 3.27
C ILE A 320 1.00 -18.69 2.00
N MET A 321 0.61 -18.20 0.81
CA MET A 321 0.92 -18.83 -0.47
C MET A 321 2.42 -18.95 -0.71
N ASP A 322 3.20 -17.95 -0.31
CA ASP A 322 4.66 -18.03 -0.33
C ASP A 322 5.21 -19.13 0.57
N LYS A 323 4.75 -19.19 1.84
CA LYS A 323 5.15 -20.27 2.76
C LYS A 323 4.71 -21.65 2.27
N ALA A 324 3.57 -21.73 1.57
CA ALA A 324 3.00 -22.95 1.01
C ALA A 324 3.61 -23.36 -0.34
N ASN A 325 4.50 -22.54 -0.92
CA ASN A 325 5.06 -22.70 -2.26
C ASN A 325 3.99 -22.77 -3.37
N VAL A 326 2.91 -21.99 -3.24
CA VAL A 326 1.92 -21.78 -4.31
C VAL A 326 2.48 -20.75 -5.30
N PRO A 327 2.53 -21.01 -6.61
CA PRO A 327 3.12 -20.11 -7.59
C PRO A 327 2.17 -18.96 -7.96
N TRP A 328 2.03 -17.97 -7.08
CA TRP A 328 1.02 -16.90 -7.24
C TRP A 328 1.54 -15.61 -7.88
N LYS A 329 2.82 -15.26 -7.69
CA LYS A 329 3.36 -13.95 -8.08
C LYS A 329 3.24 -13.63 -9.56
N GLU A 330 3.45 -14.61 -10.46
CA GLU A 330 3.26 -14.39 -11.89
C GLU A 330 1.79 -14.43 -12.31
N ALA A 331 0.96 -15.19 -11.57
CA ALA A 331 -0.45 -15.36 -11.86
C ALA A 331 -1.27 -14.11 -11.52
N ILE A 332 -0.88 -13.37 -10.48
CA ILE A 332 -1.56 -12.14 -10.07
C ILE A 332 -1.26 -10.93 -10.96
N GLU A 333 -0.15 -10.96 -11.71
CA GLU A 333 0.22 -9.88 -12.63
C GLU A 333 -0.86 -9.70 -13.70
N ASP A 334 -1.48 -8.53 -13.69
CA ASP A 334 -2.56 -8.12 -14.59
C ASP A 334 -2.12 -7.00 -15.52
N SER A 335 -2.78 -6.88 -16.66
CA SER A 335 -2.66 -5.74 -17.57
C SER A 335 -3.84 -5.65 -18.51
N SER A 336 -3.96 -4.51 -19.21
CA SER A 336 -4.92 -4.35 -20.31
C SER A 336 -4.84 -5.44 -21.40
N THR A 337 -3.72 -6.17 -21.51
CA THR A 337 -3.52 -7.25 -22.51
C THR A 337 -3.41 -8.64 -21.90
N LYS A 338 -3.31 -8.77 -20.57
CA LYS A 338 -3.18 -10.05 -19.87
C LYS A 338 -4.04 -9.99 -18.61
N ARG A 339 -5.15 -10.74 -18.60
CA ARG A 339 -5.95 -10.92 -17.38
C ARG A 339 -5.15 -11.70 -16.33
N GLY A 340 -4.80 -11.03 -15.25
CA GLY A 340 -4.29 -11.63 -14.03
C GLY A 340 -5.39 -12.36 -13.24
N LYS A 341 -4.97 -13.09 -12.21
CA LYS A 341 -5.86 -13.80 -11.29
C LYS A 341 -5.68 -13.25 -9.88
N THR A 342 -6.78 -12.86 -9.25
CA THR A 342 -6.83 -12.55 -7.81
C THR A 342 -6.38 -13.75 -6.98
N GLN A 343 -6.02 -13.54 -5.71
CA GLN A 343 -5.61 -14.64 -4.82
C GLN A 343 -6.68 -15.73 -4.75
N TYR A 344 -7.96 -15.34 -4.71
CA TYR A 344 -9.11 -16.24 -4.78
C TYR A 344 -9.12 -17.11 -6.06
N GLU A 345 -8.93 -16.50 -7.23
CA GLU A 345 -8.91 -17.23 -8.52
C GLU A 345 -7.70 -18.16 -8.63
N ILE A 346 -6.53 -17.71 -8.14
CA ILE A 346 -5.30 -18.51 -8.10
C ILE A 346 -5.52 -19.78 -7.28
N LEU A 347 -6.09 -19.65 -6.08
CA LEU A 347 -6.32 -20.79 -5.19
C LEU A 347 -7.38 -21.75 -5.76
N ASN A 348 -8.46 -21.22 -6.35
CA ASN A 348 -9.47 -22.04 -7.03
C ASN A 348 -8.85 -22.92 -8.12
N GLU A 349 -8.00 -22.32 -8.96
CA GLU A 349 -7.32 -23.05 -10.03
C GLU A 349 -6.28 -24.04 -9.49
N TYR A 350 -5.46 -23.61 -8.54
CA TYR A 350 -4.40 -24.43 -7.95
C TYR A 350 -4.98 -25.72 -7.32
N PHE A 351 -6.11 -25.61 -6.63
CA PHE A 351 -6.80 -26.74 -6.02
C PHE A 351 -7.83 -27.42 -6.91
N LYS A 352 -8.03 -26.94 -8.15
CA LYS A 352 -9.02 -27.46 -9.11
C LYS A 352 -10.44 -27.51 -8.53
N ILE A 353 -10.82 -26.47 -7.79
CA ILE A 353 -12.15 -26.38 -7.21
C ILE A 353 -13.09 -25.86 -8.30
N ASN A 354 -13.96 -26.74 -8.79
CA ASN A 354 -14.96 -26.39 -9.80
C ASN A 354 -16.24 -25.86 -9.13
N ASP A 355 -16.74 -24.73 -9.62
CA ASP A 355 -17.94 -24.02 -9.16
C ASP A 355 -19.26 -24.85 -9.04
N PRO A 356 -19.57 -25.84 -9.91
CA PRO A 356 -20.88 -26.49 -9.86
C PRO A 356 -21.10 -27.47 -8.70
N SER A 357 -20.08 -27.89 -7.95
CA SER A 357 -20.27 -28.75 -6.77
C SER A 357 -19.60 -28.12 -5.56
N ILE A 358 -20.30 -27.20 -4.90
CA ILE A 358 -20.04 -26.97 -3.47
C ILE A 358 -20.09 -28.34 -2.82
N ASN A 359 -18.95 -28.79 -2.30
CA ASN A 359 -18.89 -30.00 -1.52
C ASN A 359 -19.58 -29.69 -0.19
N GLU A 360 -20.92 -29.85 -0.15
CA GLU A 360 -21.75 -29.54 1.01
C GLU A 360 -21.29 -30.32 2.26
N SER A 361 -20.81 -31.55 2.06
CA SER A 361 -20.13 -32.32 3.10
C SER A 361 -18.90 -31.61 3.63
N ARG A 362 -18.03 -31.10 2.75
CA ARG A 362 -16.79 -30.42 3.17
C ARG A 362 -17.06 -29.12 3.91
N ILE A 363 -17.97 -28.27 3.42
CA ILE A 363 -18.32 -27.04 4.16
C ILE A 363 -18.93 -27.36 5.53
N LYS A 364 -19.69 -28.45 5.65
CA LYS A 364 -20.21 -28.91 6.94
C LYS A 364 -19.09 -29.34 7.88
N GLU A 365 -18.14 -30.15 7.41
CA GLU A 365 -16.95 -30.55 8.18
C GLU A 365 -16.12 -29.34 8.65
N ILE A 366 -15.90 -28.36 7.77
CA ILE A 366 -15.16 -27.14 8.10
C ILE A 366 -15.92 -26.35 9.17
N LYS A 367 -17.25 -26.20 9.05
CA LYS A 367 -18.07 -25.52 10.06
C LYS A 367 -18.01 -26.21 11.42
N GLU A 368 -18.15 -27.53 11.45
CA GLU A 368 -18.12 -28.33 12.68
C GLU A 368 -16.76 -28.25 13.38
N SER A 369 -15.67 -28.41 12.63
CA SER A 369 -14.29 -28.35 13.17
C SER A 369 -13.85 -26.97 13.65
N ASN A 370 -14.62 -25.91 13.37
CA ASN A 370 -14.28 -24.54 13.71
C ASN A 370 -15.32 -23.84 14.60
N ASN A 371 -16.19 -24.59 15.28
CA ASN A 371 -17.20 -24.06 16.20
C ASN A 371 -18.08 -22.97 15.57
N TYR A 372 -18.66 -23.27 14.40
CA TYR A 372 -19.44 -22.32 13.61
C TYR A 372 -20.61 -21.68 14.37
N GLU A 373 -21.22 -22.37 15.35
CA GLU A 373 -22.28 -21.81 16.19
C GLU A 373 -21.82 -20.58 16.98
N ILE A 374 -20.57 -20.56 17.46
CA ILE A 374 -20.01 -19.38 18.13
C ILE A 374 -19.86 -18.22 17.14
N LEU A 375 -19.46 -18.52 15.90
CA LEU A 375 -19.32 -17.51 14.84
C LEU A 375 -20.67 -16.95 14.41
N LEU A 376 -21.74 -17.76 14.43
CA LEU A 376 -23.11 -17.29 14.20
C LEU A 376 -23.55 -16.31 15.28
N GLU A 377 -23.18 -16.53 16.53
CA GLU A 377 -23.48 -15.58 17.61
C GLU A 377 -22.72 -14.27 17.44
N GLN A 378 -21.43 -14.30 17.08
CA GLN A 378 -20.69 -13.06 16.77
C GLN A 378 -21.27 -12.34 15.56
N GLY A 379 -21.63 -13.07 14.50
CA GLY A 379 -22.29 -12.52 13.33
C GLY A 379 -23.62 -11.85 13.66
N ARG A 380 -24.36 -12.36 14.64
CA ARG A 380 -25.61 -11.74 15.12
C ARG A 380 -25.34 -10.39 15.78
N LYS A 381 -24.30 -10.30 16.61
CA LYS A 381 -23.90 -9.04 17.25
C LYS A 381 -23.49 -7.99 16.22
N LEU A 382 -22.68 -8.37 15.23
CA LEU A 382 -22.23 -7.49 14.14
C LEU A 382 -23.42 -6.91 13.36
N VAL A 383 -24.40 -7.73 13.00
CA VAL A 383 -25.65 -7.23 12.37
C VAL A 383 -26.37 -6.21 13.26
N GLY A 384 -26.43 -6.46 14.56
CA GLY A 384 -27.01 -5.52 15.54
C GLY A 384 -26.31 -4.17 15.54
N ILE A 385 -24.96 -4.17 15.49
CA ILE A 385 -24.16 -2.94 15.45
C ILE A 385 -24.37 -2.20 14.12
N SER A 386 -24.24 -2.88 12.97
CA SER A 386 -24.43 -2.26 11.65
C SER A 386 -25.82 -1.62 11.50
N SER A 387 -26.85 -2.24 12.07
CA SER A 387 -28.23 -1.72 12.04
C SER A 387 -28.42 -0.47 12.89
N SER A 388 -27.57 -0.26 13.91
CA SER A 388 -27.62 0.90 14.81
C SER A 388 -26.84 2.12 14.32
N VAL A 389 -25.89 1.92 13.39
CA VAL A 389 -25.07 2.98 12.79
C VAL A 389 -25.75 3.58 11.55
N GLY A 390 -26.72 2.87 10.95
CA GLY A 390 -27.52 3.32 9.82
C GLY A 390 -28.80 4.11 10.16
N GLN A 391 -29.02 4.43 11.44
CA GLN A 391 -30.01 5.40 11.93
C GLN A 391 -29.28 6.66 12.38
#